data_AF-A0A536E995-F1
#
_entry.id   AF-A0A536E995-F1
#
_cell.length_a   1.000
_cell.length_b   1.000
_cell.length_c   1.000
_cell.angle_alpha   90.00
_cell.angle_beta   90.00
_cell.angle_gamma   90.00
#
_symmetry.space_group_name_H-M   'P 1'
#
loop_
_entity.id
_entity.type
_entity.pdbx_description
1 polymer ?
#
loop_
_entity_poly.entity_id
_entity_poly.type
_entity_poly.pdbx_seq_one_letter_code
_entity_poly.pdbx_strand_id
1 'polypeptide(L)' 'TGAHAMDLAVQEKHGVKYLQYWFNADEGRVHCLIDAPSAEAAQQVHREAHGLLADEIVEVSEGR' A
#
# COMPACT_ATOMS: atom_id res chain seq x y z
N THR A 1 12.13 2.77 -10.11
CA THR A 1 11.49 1.56 -10.66
C THR A 1 11.17 0.64 -9.51
N GLY A 2 9.95 0.12 -9.43
CA GLY A 2 9.52 -0.74 -8.33
C GLY A 2 8.04 -0.55 -8.01
N ALA A 3 7.41 -1.57 -7.44
CA ALA A 3 5.98 -1.59 -7.12
C ALA A 3 5.54 -0.33 -6.36
N HIS A 4 6.25 0.03 -5.29
CA HIS A 4 5.95 1.22 -4.50
C HIS A 4 5.93 2.54 -5.29
N ALA A 5 6.83 2.72 -6.25
CA ALA A 5 6.85 3.92 -7.07
C ALA A 5 5.63 4.01 -8.01
N MET A 6 5.09 2.85 -8.42
CA MET A 6 3.87 2.78 -9.24
C MET A 6 2.63 3.05 -8.39
N ASP A 7 2.59 2.57 -7.15
CA ASP A 7 1.53 2.91 -6.19
C ASP A 7 1.44 4.44 -5.99
N LEU A 8 2.59 5.08 -5.73
CA LEU A 8 2.66 6.53 -5.51
C LEU A 8 2.14 7.34 -6.71
N ALA A 9 2.29 6.82 -7.92
CA ALA A 9 1.87 7.50 -9.15
C ALA A 9 0.35 7.51 -9.36
N VAL A 10 -0.40 6.61 -8.70
CA VAL A 10 -1.86 6.49 -8.87
C VAL A 10 -2.66 6.68 -7.58
N GLN A 11 -2.00 6.73 -6.41
CA GLN A 11 -2.64 6.82 -5.09
C GLN A 11 -3.69 7.94 -4.98
N GLU A 12 -3.43 9.12 -5.56
CA GLU A 12 -4.31 10.28 -5.45
C GLU A 12 -5.68 10.04 -6.11
N LYS A 13 -5.74 9.21 -7.15
CA LYS A 13 -7.00 8.86 -7.83
C LYS A 13 -7.98 8.10 -6.93
N HIS A 14 -7.45 7.41 -5.93
CA HIS A 14 -8.20 6.57 -5.00
C HIS A 14 -8.36 7.23 -3.62
N GLY A 15 -7.90 8.47 -3.46
CA GLY A 15 -7.89 9.16 -2.16
C GLY A 15 -6.96 8.50 -1.14
N VAL A 16 -5.93 7.79 -1.61
CA VAL A 16 -5.00 7.03 -0.78
C VAL A 16 -3.67 7.77 -0.66
N LYS A 17 -3.00 7.61 0.48
CA LYS A 17 -1.66 8.12 0.73
C LYS A 17 -0.77 7.04 1.34
N TYR A 18 0.30 6.66 0.63
CA TYR A 18 1.33 5.79 1.20
C TYR A 18 2.21 6.62 2.14
N LEU A 19 2.27 6.22 3.40
CA LEU A 19 2.99 6.93 4.45
C LEU A 19 4.41 6.39 4.62
N GLN A 20 4.55 5.06 4.66
CA GLN A 20 5.83 4.38 4.86
C GLN A 20 5.88 3.06 4.08
N TYR A 21 7.08 2.64 3.73
CA TYR A 21 7.34 1.41 2.99
C TYR A 21 8.58 0.71 3.55
N TRP A 22 8.47 -0.60 3.74
CA TRP A 22 9.57 -1.47 4.13
C TRP A 22 9.59 -2.73 3.26
N PHE A 23 10.79 -3.17 2.88
CA PHE A 23 11.01 -4.42 2.15
C PHE A 23 12.02 -5.27 2.92
N ASN A 24 11.61 -6.47 3.33
CA ASN A 24 12.46 -7.50 3.88
C ASN A 24 12.83 -8.48 2.77
N ALA A 25 14.05 -8.37 2.25
CA ALA A 25 14.53 -9.19 1.14
C ALA A 25 14.72 -10.66 1.53
N ASP A 26 15.15 -10.94 2.77
CA ASP A 26 15.43 -12.29 3.26
C ASP A 26 14.15 -13.13 3.35
N GLU A 27 13.04 -12.50 3.70
CA GLU A 27 11.72 -13.14 3.80
C GLU A 27 10.83 -12.92 2.57
N GLY A 28 11.28 -12.10 1.61
CA GLY A 28 10.47 -11.71 0.45
C GLY A 28 9.18 -10.97 0.82
N ARG A 29 9.19 -10.18 1.90
CA ARG A 29 8.00 -9.47 2.42
C ARG A 29 8.06 -7.97 2.21
N VAL A 30 6.89 -7.40 1.91
CA VAL A 30 6.66 -5.95 1.83
C VAL A 30 5.66 -5.55 2.91
N HIS A 31 5.94 -4.44 3.58
CA HIS A 31 5.01 -3.80 4.49
C HIS A 31 4.81 -2.34 4.07
N CYS A 32 3.55 -1.92 3.96
CA CYS A 32 3.17 -0.54 3.67
C CYS A 32 2.32 -0.02 4.82
N LEU A 33 2.61 1.19 5.29
CA LEU A 33 1.68 1.96 6.09
C LEU A 33 0.94 2.93 5.17
N ILE A 34 -0.38 2.87 5.17
CA ILE A 34 -1.23 3.56 4.21
C ILE A 34 -2.33 4.30 4.98
N ASP A 35 -2.54 5.56 4.65
CA ASP A 35 -3.73 6.32 4.99
C ASP A 35 -4.71 6.23 3.81
N ALA A 36 -5.91 5.71 4.06
CA ALA A 36 -6.88 5.40 3.01
C ALA A 36 -8.31 5.49 3.57
N PRO A 37 -9.29 5.82 2.73
CA PRO A 37 -10.70 5.86 3.14
C PRO A 37 -11.29 4.46 3.44
N SER A 38 -10.68 3.39 2.90
CA SER A 38 -10.99 2.00 3.23
C SER A 38 -9.85 1.06 2.80
N ALA A 39 -9.88 -0.19 3.28
CA ALA A 39 -8.96 -1.24 2.85
C ALA A 39 -9.07 -1.53 1.34
N GLU A 40 -10.28 -1.50 0.79
CA GLU A 40 -10.53 -1.69 -0.64
C GLU A 40 -9.91 -0.58 -1.49
N ALA A 41 -9.95 0.68 -1.02
CA ALA A 41 -9.31 1.80 -1.71
C ALA A 41 -7.79 1.61 -1.78
N ALA A 42 -7.15 1.20 -0.67
CA ALA A 42 -5.74 0.85 -0.66
C ALA A 42 -5.42 -0.31 -1.63
N GLN A 43 -6.26 -1.35 -1.66
CA GLN A 43 -6.07 -2.48 -2.57
C GLN A 43 -6.27 -2.10 -4.06
N GLN A 44 -7.14 -1.12 -4.34
CA GLN A 44 -7.39 -0.65 -5.69
C GLN A 44 -6.17 0.10 -6.28
N VAL A 45 -5.40 0.81 -5.44
CA VAL A 45 -4.12 1.41 -5.86
C VAL A 45 -3.18 0.33 -6.37
N HIS A 46 -2.93 -0.71 -5.56
CA HIS A 46 -2.09 -1.84 -5.95
C HIS A 46 -2.56 -2.53 -7.24
N ARG A 47 -3.89 -2.71 -7.37
CA ARG A 47 -4.50 -3.32 -8.56
C ARG A 47 -4.26 -2.49 -9.82
N GLU A 48 -4.44 -1.18 -9.76
CA GLU A 48 -4.22 -0.27 -10.89
C GLU A 48 -2.72 -0.09 -11.20
N ALA A 49 -1.89 0.03 -10.17
CA ALA A 49 -0.46 0.30 -10.30
C ALA A 49 0.28 -0.87 -10.96
N HIS A 50 0.11 -2.08 -10.44
CA HIS A 50 0.95 -3.23 -10.83
C HIS A 50 0.28 -4.60 -10.72
N GLY A 51 -0.92 -4.69 -10.16
CA GLY A 51 -1.68 -5.95 -10.04
C GLY A 51 -1.24 -6.87 -8.90
N LEU A 52 -0.05 -6.69 -8.32
CA LEU A 52 0.36 -7.36 -7.08
C LEU A 52 -0.51 -6.86 -5.91
N LEU A 53 -1.34 -7.71 -5.31
CA LEU A 53 -2.20 -7.31 -4.19
C LEU A 53 -1.55 -7.68 -2.86
N ALA A 54 -1.86 -6.93 -1.81
CA ALA A 54 -1.49 -7.31 -0.45
C ALA A 54 -2.18 -8.62 -0.06
N ASP A 55 -1.44 -9.52 0.59
CA ASP A 55 -1.98 -10.77 1.15
C ASP A 55 -2.93 -10.48 2.33
N GLU A 56 -2.63 -9.45 3.11
CA GLU A 56 -3.40 -9.00 4.27
C GLU A 56 -3.44 -7.48 4.33
N ILE A 57 -4.61 -6.92 4.68
CA ILE A 57 -4.77 -5.50 5.02
C ILE A 57 -5.45 -5.44 6.38
N VAL A 58 -4.77 -4.82 7.35
CA VAL A 58 -5.27 -4.66 8.72
C VAL A 58 -5.42 -3.17 8.99
N GLU A 59 -6.65 -2.75 9.32
CA GLU A 59 -6.88 -1.40 9.82
C GLU A 59 -6.25 -1.26 11.22
N VAL A 60 -5.48 -0.19 11.42
CA VAL A 60 -4.76 0.05 12.67
C VAL A 60 -5.03 1.46 13.18
N SER A 61 -5.00 1.60 14.50
CA SER A 61 -5.01 2.88 15.19
C SER A 61 -3.65 3.15 15.81
N GLU A 62 -3.17 4.39 15.71
CA GLU A 62 -1.96 4.81 16.43
C GLU A 62 -2.17 4.62 17.93
N GLY A 63 -1.29 3.85 18.58
CA GLY A 63 -1.37 3.60 20.02
C GLY A 63 -1.04 4.85 20.82
N ARG A 64 -2.07 5.60 21.23
CA ARG A 64 -1.99 6.74 22.13
C ARG A 64 -2.82 6.50 23.39
#